data_AF-A0A1F2RAJ6-F1
#
_entry.id   AF-A0A1F2RAJ6-F1
#
_cell.length_a   1.000
_cell.length_b   1.000
_cell.length_c   1.000
_cell.angle_alpha   90.00
_cell.angle_beta   90.00
_cell.angle_gamma   90.00
#
_symmetry.space_group_name_H-M   'P 1'
#
loop_
_entity.id
_entity.type
_entity.pdbx_description
1 polymer ?
#
loop_
_entity_poly.entity_id
_entity_poly.type
_entity_poly.pdbx_seq_one_letter_code
_entity_poly.pdbx_strand_id
1 'polypeptide(L)'
;MGYFERERRDLVSLNFIEPVRSPLAAVDGEALGYVGYFAELIDEWAQEADPNEALFRLGASTVEALARGVPVEPLARYFEYWLLRLQGVYKTDVGLSEEARMFLSEARGRSPFGLGEVSVSRRALGEIEVAHQALIAMHLEKDLKSARVLREMRRT
;
A
#
# COMPACT_ATOMS: atom_id res chain seq x y z
N MET A 1 2.08 12.51 -28.81
CA MET A 1 2.03 12.99 -27.42
C MET A 1 1.63 14.46 -27.46
N GLY A 2 0.47 14.80 -26.90
CA GLY A 2 -0.05 16.17 -26.90
C GLY A 2 -0.80 16.40 -25.61
N TYR A 3 -0.09 16.87 -24.60
CA TYR A 3 -0.68 17.43 -23.39
C TYR A 3 -1.24 18.81 -23.76
N PHE A 4 -2.54 19.02 -23.60
CA PHE A 4 -3.19 20.30 -23.88
C PHE A 4 -3.82 20.81 -22.59
N GLU A 5 -3.12 21.74 -21.94
CA GLU A 5 -3.60 22.44 -20.76
C GLU A 5 -4.39 23.66 -21.24
N ARG A 6 -5.73 23.64 -21.13
CA ARG A 6 -6.54 24.87 -21.28
C ARG A 6 -6.61 25.53 -19.92
N GLU A 7 -5.93 26.66 -19.79
CA GLU A 7 -5.99 27.55 -18.64
C GLU A 7 -7.45 27.76 -18.17
N ARG A 8 -7.67 27.55 -16.86
CA ARG A 8 -8.93 27.69 -16.09
C ARG A 8 -9.92 26.53 -16.06
N ARG A 9 -9.48 25.30 -15.83
CA ARG A 9 -10.33 24.28 -15.18
C ARG A 9 -9.49 23.46 -14.21
N ASP A 10 -9.99 23.28 -12.99
CA ASP A 10 -9.41 22.40 -11.95
C ASP A 10 -9.47 20.89 -12.33
N LEU A 11 -9.91 20.56 -13.55
CA LEU A 11 -10.15 19.20 -14.03
C LEU A 11 -9.59 19.01 -15.45
N VAL A 12 -8.85 17.91 -15.64
CA VAL A 12 -8.33 17.47 -16.94
C VAL A 12 -9.34 16.60 -17.71
N SER A 13 -9.32 16.66 -19.03
CA SER A 13 -10.16 15.82 -19.90
C SER A 13 -9.40 14.57 -20.35
N LEU A 14 -9.95 13.39 -20.06
CA LEU A 14 -9.43 12.10 -20.54
C LEU A 14 -10.05 11.77 -21.90
N ASN A 15 -9.26 11.90 -22.97
CA ASN A 15 -9.75 11.70 -24.34
C ASN A 15 -9.77 10.22 -24.76
N PHE A 16 -8.92 9.39 -24.14
CA PHE A 16 -8.77 7.98 -24.47
C PHE A 16 -8.15 7.20 -23.31
N ILE A 17 -8.70 6.03 -23.00
CA ILE A 17 -8.17 5.06 -22.03
C ILE A 17 -8.34 3.67 -22.64
N GLU A 18 -7.26 2.88 -22.65
CA GLU A 18 -7.30 1.46 -23.01
C GLU A 18 -6.93 0.62 -21.78
N PRO A 19 -7.83 -0.28 -21.32
CA PRO A 19 -7.53 -1.14 -20.18
C PRO A 19 -6.52 -2.23 -20.58
N VAL A 20 -5.34 -2.22 -19.97
CA VAL A 20 -4.30 -3.22 -20.23
C VAL A 20 -4.63 -4.58 -19.57
N ARG A 21 -5.28 -4.57 -18.39
CA ARG A 21 -5.71 -5.76 -17.63
C ARG A 21 -6.96 -5.47 -16.79
N SER A 22 -7.76 -6.50 -16.52
CA SER A 22 -8.87 -6.45 -15.55
C SER A 22 -8.50 -7.24 -14.28
N PRO A 23 -8.28 -6.57 -13.13
CA PRO A 23 -8.00 -7.25 -11.86
C PRO A 23 -9.21 -7.99 -11.29
N LEU A 24 -10.43 -7.61 -11.70
CA LEU A 24 -11.69 -8.13 -11.14
C LEU A 24 -11.93 -9.62 -11.38
N ALA A 25 -11.19 -10.25 -12.31
CA ALA A 25 -11.30 -11.68 -12.59
C ALA A 25 -10.36 -12.56 -11.75
N ALA A 26 -9.36 -11.97 -11.08
CA ALA A 26 -8.24 -12.70 -10.49
C ALA A 26 -8.09 -12.51 -8.98
N VAL A 27 -8.87 -11.62 -8.37
CA VAL A 27 -8.67 -11.14 -7.01
C VAL A 27 -9.91 -11.47 -6.17
N ASP A 28 -9.72 -12.11 -5.00
CA ASP A 28 -10.80 -12.38 -4.06
C ASP A 28 -11.28 -11.11 -3.33
N GLY A 29 -12.39 -11.21 -2.59
CA GLY A 29 -12.98 -10.07 -1.90
C GLY A 29 -12.03 -9.40 -0.91
N GLU A 30 -11.21 -10.18 -0.19
CA GLU A 30 -10.25 -9.66 0.77
C GLU A 30 -9.18 -8.81 0.07
N ALA A 31 -8.57 -9.35 -0.99
CA ALA A 31 -7.55 -8.67 -1.76
C ALA A 31 -8.08 -7.41 -2.47
N LEU A 32 -9.34 -7.37 -2.89
CA LEU A 32 -9.98 -6.13 -3.38
C LEU A 32 -10.06 -5.05 -2.29
N GLY A 33 -10.35 -5.44 -1.04
CA GLY A 33 -10.33 -4.53 0.11
C GLY A 33 -8.96 -3.88 0.30
N TYR A 34 -7.88 -4.65 0.15
CA TYR A 34 -6.51 -4.12 0.26
C TYR A 34 -6.11 -3.23 -0.91
N VAL A 35 -6.59 -3.49 -2.13
CA VAL A 35 -6.37 -2.57 -3.25
C VAL A 35 -6.99 -1.20 -2.95
N GLY A 36 -8.20 -1.16 -2.39
CA GLY A 36 -8.83 0.07 -1.92
C GLY A 36 -8.02 0.75 -0.81
N TYR A 37 -7.50 -0.03 0.14
CA TYR A 37 -6.62 0.47 1.19
C TYR A 37 -5.32 1.09 0.64
N PHE A 38 -4.66 0.46 -0.33
CA PHE A 38 -3.46 1.02 -0.96
C PHE A 38 -3.77 2.31 -1.74
N ALA A 39 -4.92 2.36 -2.42
CA ALA A 39 -5.34 3.57 -3.12
C ALA A 39 -5.56 4.74 -2.15
N GLU A 40 -6.26 4.51 -1.03
CA GLU A 40 -6.44 5.54 0.00
C GLU A 40 -5.10 6.00 0.60
N LEU A 41 -4.18 5.08 0.89
CA LEU A 41 -2.83 5.43 1.34
C LEU A 41 -2.04 6.26 0.32
N ILE A 42 -2.22 6.03 -0.98
CA ILE A 42 -1.53 6.84 -2.00
C ILE A 42 -2.18 8.22 -2.07
N ASP A 43 -3.50 8.29 -2.08
CA ASP A 43 -4.27 9.53 -2.19
C ASP A 43 -3.96 10.49 -1.03
N GLU A 44 -3.85 9.96 0.20
CA GLU A 44 -3.56 10.75 1.39
C GLU A 44 -2.12 11.27 1.48
N TRP A 45 -1.19 10.66 0.74
CA TRP A 45 0.24 11.04 0.76
C TRP A 45 0.76 11.65 -0.54
N ALA A 46 0.00 11.59 -1.62
CA ALA A 46 0.33 12.26 -2.86
C ALA A 46 0.04 13.76 -2.71
N GLN A 47 1.05 14.59 -3.03
CA GLN A 47 0.81 16.02 -3.17
C GLN A 47 0.08 16.28 -4.49
N GLU A 48 -0.88 17.19 -4.47
CA GLU A 48 -1.66 17.54 -5.65
C GLU A 48 -0.75 18.07 -6.76
N ALA A 49 -0.88 17.51 -7.96
CA ALA A 49 -0.10 17.86 -9.15
C ALA A 49 1.44 17.70 -9.04
N ASP A 50 1.96 16.96 -8.05
CA ASP A 50 3.39 16.65 -7.93
C ASP A 50 3.70 15.19 -8.31
N PRO A 51 4.47 14.94 -9.38
CA PRO A 51 4.84 13.59 -9.78
C PRO A 51 5.70 12.88 -8.72
N ASN A 52 5.11 11.92 -7.99
CA ASN A 52 5.85 11.05 -7.08
C ASN A 52 6.10 9.66 -7.71
N GLU A 53 7.19 9.54 -8.47
CA GLU A 53 7.55 8.30 -9.16
C GLU A 53 7.77 7.13 -8.18
N ALA A 54 8.28 7.39 -6.98
CA ALA A 54 8.52 6.36 -5.98
C ALA A 54 7.21 5.76 -5.45
N LEU A 55 6.22 6.60 -5.11
CA LEU A 55 4.89 6.14 -4.70
C LEU A 55 4.17 5.41 -5.84
N PHE A 56 4.26 5.93 -7.06
CA PHE A 56 3.69 5.26 -8.23
C PHE A 56 4.27 3.86 -8.42
N ARG A 57 5.61 3.71 -8.40
CA ARG A 57 6.27 2.41 -8.54
C ARG A 57 5.93 1.46 -7.40
N LEU A 58 5.80 1.96 -6.17
CA LEU A 58 5.39 1.18 -5.01
C LEU A 58 3.97 0.62 -5.21
N GLY A 59 3.00 1.48 -5.58
CA GLY A 59 1.62 1.08 -5.89
C GLY A 59 1.55 0.06 -7.02
N ALA A 60 2.15 0.37 -8.17
CA ALA A 60 2.13 -0.48 -9.34
C ALA A 60 2.73 -1.87 -9.07
N SER A 61 3.91 -1.92 -8.45
CA SER A 61 4.59 -3.20 -8.16
C SER A 61 3.88 -4.03 -7.09
N THR A 62 3.23 -3.41 -6.12
CA THR A 62 2.46 -4.11 -5.07
C THR A 62 1.19 -4.71 -5.64
N VAL A 63 0.44 -3.96 -6.45
CA VAL A 63 -0.77 -4.46 -7.12
C VAL A 63 -0.42 -5.56 -8.13
N GLU A 64 0.72 -5.44 -8.84
CA GLU A 64 1.18 -6.50 -9.73
C GLU A 64 1.61 -7.77 -8.97
N ALA A 65 2.29 -7.64 -7.83
CA ALA A 65 2.66 -8.78 -6.99
C ALA A 65 1.41 -9.49 -6.45
N LEU A 66 0.41 -8.72 -6.01
CA LEU A 66 -0.88 -9.24 -5.58
C LEU A 66 -1.55 -10.02 -6.72
N ALA A 67 -1.60 -9.47 -7.93
CA ALA A 67 -2.16 -10.15 -9.10
C ALA A 67 -1.40 -11.42 -9.52
N ARG A 68 -0.15 -11.60 -9.07
CA ARG A 68 0.65 -12.82 -9.25
C ARG A 68 0.50 -13.82 -8.09
N GLY A 69 -0.39 -13.56 -7.13
CA GLY A 69 -0.69 -14.48 -6.04
C GLY A 69 0.23 -14.37 -4.83
N VAL A 70 1.00 -13.29 -4.70
CA VAL A 70 1.74 -13.03 -3.46
C VAL A 70 0.73 -12.75 -2.33
N PRO A 71 0.91 -13.35 -1.14
CA PRO A 71 -0.02 -13.14 -0.03
C PRO A 71 -0.20 -11.67 0.35
N VAL A 72 -1.46 -11.27 0.54
CA VAL A 72 -1.83 -9.85 0.70
C VAL A 72 -1.40 -9.25 2.04
N GLU A 73 -1.41 -10.02 3.14
CA GLU A 73 -1.04 -9.49 4.46
C GLU A 73 0.45 -9.07 4.52
N PRO A 74 1.44 -9.90 4.10
CA PRO A 74 2.83 -9.45 3.96
C PRO A 74 2.99 -8.27 3.01
N LEU A 75 2.28 -8.27 1.87
CA LEU A 75 2.33 -7.16 0.92
C LEU A 75 1.82 -5.86 1.55
N ALA A 76 0.77 -5.91 2.36
CA ALA A 76 0.24 -4.74 3.03
C ALA A 76 1.25 -4.17 4.05
N ARG A 77 1.92 -5.03 4.82
CA ARG A 77 2.97 -4.57 5.75
C ARG A 77 4.18 -4.00 5.01
N TYR A 78 4.55 -4.59 3.88
CA TYR A 78 5.60 -4.09 3.00
C TYR A 78 5.25 -2.71 2.42
N PHE A 79 4.01 -2.54 1.95
CA PHE A 79 3.53 -1.30 1.37
C PHE A 79 3.59 -0.15 2.40
N GLU A 80 3.03 -0.36 3.58
CA GLU A 80 3.05 0.63 4.67
C GLU A 80 4.49 0.97 5.12
N TYR A 81 5.36 -0.04 5.23
CA TYR A 81 6.77 0.16 5.55
C TYR A 81 7.43 1.12 4.56
N TRP A 82 7.29 0.84 3.26
CA TRP A 82 7.88 1.67 2.21
C TRP A 82 7.23 3.03 2.10
N LEU A 83 5.92 3.14 2.29
CA LEU A 83 5.21 4.41 2.35
C LEU A 83 5.80 5.30 3.45
N LEU A 84 5.81 4.83 4.69
CA LEU A 84 6.35 5.58 5.84
C LEU A 84 7.83 5.94 5.66
N ARG A 85 8.61 5.06 5.01
CA ARG A 85 10.03 5.27 4.70
C ARG A 85 10.24 6.34 3.64
N LEU A 86 9.47 6.30 2.54
CA LEU A 86 9.55 7.29 1.46
C LEU A 86 9.20 8.68 1.97
N GLN A 87 8.32 8.76 2.97
CA GLN A 87 7.91 10.02 3.62
C GLN A 87 8.85 10.46 4.74
N GLY A 88 9.89 9.66 5.06
CA GLY A 88 10.87 10.00 6.09
C GLY A 88 10.36 9.94 7.53
N VAL A 89 9.17 9.35 7.76
CA VAL A 89 8.51 9.31 9.09
C VAL A 89 8.59 7.95 9.77
N TYR A 90 9.15 6.95 9.10
CA TYR A 90 9.32 5.62 9.68
C TYR A 90 10.27 5.61 10.88
N LYS A 91 9.81 5.09 12.01
CA LYS A 91 10.62 4.89 13.22
C LYS A 91 10.63 3.41 13.58
N THR A 92 11.81 2.87 13.86
CA THR A 92 11.95 1.48 14.33
C THR A 92 11.31 1.36 15.71
N ASP A 93 10.30 0.50 15.83
CA ASP A 93 9.57 0.34 17.08
C ASP A 93 10.30 -0.65 18.03
N VAL A 94 10.49 -0.21 19.28
CA VAL A 94 11.11 -0.99 20.36
C VAL A 94 10.20 -2.14 20.81
N GLY A 95 8.89 -2.06 20.55
CA GLY A 95 7.88 -3.05 20.98
C GLY A 95 7.68 -4.27 20.06
N LEU A 96 8.25 -4.30 18.86
CA LEU A 96 8.07 -5.43 17.93
C LEU A 96 8.76 -6.71 18.41
N SER A 97 8.18 -7.87 18.11
CA SER A 97 8.88 -9.14 18.27
C SER A 97 10.09 -9.25 17.34
N GLU A 98 10.99 -10.18 17.64
CA GLU A 98 12.15 -10.44 16.79
C GLU A 98 11.74 -10.89 15.39
N GLU A 99 10.69 -11.71 15.28
CA GLU A 99 10.14 -12.14 13.99
C GLU A 99 9.64 -10.96 13.15
N ALA A 100 8.91 -10.02 13.76
CA ALA A 100 8.46 -8.81 13.10
C ALA A 100 9.64 -7.96 12.60
N ARG A 101 10.69 -7.81 13.41
CA ARG A 101 11.91 -7.09 12.99
C ARG A 101 12.65 -7.80 11.85
N MET A 102 12.76 -9.12 11.89
CA MET A 102 13.35 -9.91 10.82
C MET A 102 12.59 -9.73 9.50
N PHE A 103 11.25 -9.78 9.55
CA PHE A 103 10.42 -9.51 8.38
C PHE A 103 10.67 -8.11 7.79
N LEU A 104 10.71 -7.08 8.63
CA LEU A 104 10.98 -5.70 8.18
C LEU A 104 12.39 -5.53 7.60
N SER A 105 13.36 -6.28 8.14
CA SER A 105 14.72 -6.32 7.60
C SER A 105 14.76 -6.96 6.21
N GLU A 106 14.08 -8.09 6.02
CA GLU A 106 13.94 -8.73 4.70
C GLU A 106 13.20 -7.83 3.70
N ALA A 107 12.09 -7.21 4.13
CA ALA A 107 11.29 -6.29 3.31
C ALA A 107 12.11 -5.10 2.77
N ARG A 108 13.13 -4.65 3.51
CA ARG A 108 14.02 -3.57 3.08
C ARG A 108 14.88 -3.92 1.86
N GLY A 109 15.26 -5.20 1.71
CA GLY A 109 16.16 -5.66 0.66
C GLY A 109 15.47 -6.40 -0.50
N ARG A 110 14.16 -6.66 -0.38
CA ARG A 110 13.40 -7.48 -1.33
C ARG A 110 12.44 -6.67 -2.20
N SER A 111 12.14 -7.21 -3.36
CA SER A 111 11.02 -6.80 -4.20
C SER A 111 9.69 -7.36 -3.64
N PRO A 112 8.53 -6.71 -3.85
CA PRO A 112 7.23 -7.24 -3.40
C PRO A 112 6.94 -8.65 -3.96
N PHE A 113 7.47 -9.00 -5.14
CA PHE A 113 7.32 -10.35 -5.71
C PHE A 113 7.99 -11.44 -4.86
N GLY A 114 9.06 -11.12 -4.14
CA GLY A 114 9.83 -12.06 -3.32
C GLY A 114 9.22 -12.33 -1.94
N LEU A 115 8.14 -11.63 -1.57
CA LEU A 115 7.51 -11.81 -0.25
C LEU A 115 6.74 -13.12 -0.12
N GLY A 116 6.36 -13.75 -1.25
CA GLY A 116 5.72 -15.07 -1.23
C GLY A 116 6.62 -16.17 -0.67
N GLU A 117 7.94 -15.95 -0.63
CA GLU A 117 8.93 -16.89 -0.09
C GLU A 117 9.22 -16.66 1.40
N VAL A 118 8.74 -15.55 1.97
CA VAL A 118 9.04 -15.16 3.34
C VAL A 118 8.03 -15.79 4.29
N SER A 119 8.47 -16.75 5.10
CA SER A 119 7.66 -17.29 6.19
C SER A 119 7.61 -16.31 7.35
N VAL A 120 6.41 -15.83 7.68
CA VAL A 120 6.17 -14.91 8.80
C VAL A 120 4.82 -15.24 9.45
N SER A 121 4.78 -15.23 10.77
CA SER A 121 3.56 -15.51 11.52
C SER A 121 2.54 -14.37 11.39
N ARG A 122 1.24 -14.73 11.42
CA ARG A 122 0.15 -13.74 11.50
C ARG A 122 0.28 -12.83 12.71
N ARG A 123 0.83 -13.34 13.81
CA ARG A 123 1.11 -12.55 15.01
C ARG A 123 2.11 -11.43 14.70
N ALA A 124 3.25 -11.76 14.10
CA ALA A 124 4.27 -10.78 13.74
C ALA A 124 3.72 -9.74 12.74
N LEU A 125 2.95 -10.18 11.74
CA LEU A 125 2.27 -9.27 10.82
C LEU A 125 1.28 -8.33 11.53
N GLY A 126 0.52 -8.84 12.51
CA GLY A 126 -0.40 -8.05 13.32
C GLY A 126 0.30 -7.04 14.23
N GLU A 127 1.45 -7.37 14.80
CA GLU A 127 2.28 -6.44 15.57
C GLU A 127 2.75 -5.26 14.70
N ILE A 128 3.24 -5.56 13.49
CA ILE A 128 3.63 -4.54 12.50
C ILE A 128 2.41 -3.71 12.11
N GLU A 129 1.25 -4.34 11.91
CA GLU A 129 0.01 -3.64 11.56
C GLU A 129 -0.38 -2.58 12.58
N VAL A 130 -0.41 -2.95 13.86
CA VAL A 130 -0.74 -2.02 14.92
C VAL A 130 0.26 -0.85 14.97
N ALA A 131 1.55 -1.16 14.87
CA ALA A 131 2.61 -0.14 14.91
C ALA A 131 2.51 0.83 13.71
N HIS A 132 2.36 0.32 12.49
CA HIS A 132 2.23 1.14 11.29
C HIS A 132 0.94 1.95 11.30
N GLN A 133 -0.20 1.38 11.70
CA GLN A 133 -1.46 2.11 11.80
C GLN A 133 -1.36 3.28 12.77
N ALA A 134 -0.67 3.12 13.90
CA ALA A 134 -0.44 4.21 14.84
C ALA A 134 0.42 5.34 14.23
N LEU A 135 1.48 4.99 13.48
CA LEU A 135 2.32 5.97 12.79
C LEU A 135 1.57 6.71 11.67
N ILE A 136 0.80 5.98 10.87
CA ILE A 136 -0.06 6.49 9.81
C ILE A 136 -1.07 7.48 10.39
N ALA A 137 -1.83 7.08 11.41
CA ALA A 137 -2.84 7.94 12.03
C ALA A 137 -2.22 9.18 12.68
N MET A 138 -1.07 9.03 13.35
CA MET A 138 -0.35 10.16 13.93
C MET A 138 0.10 11.16 12.87
N HIS A 139 0.54 10.69 11.69
CA HIS A 139 1.06 11.55 10.64
C HIS A 139 -0.05 12.21 9.80
N LEU A 140 -1.14 11.50 9.52
CA LEU A 140 -2.28 12.05 8.79
C LEU A 140 -3.23 12.87 9.67
N GLU A 141 -3.08 12.80 10.99
CA GLU A 141 -4.01 13.37 11.96
C GLU A 141 -5.46 12.87 11.79
N LYS A 142 -5.63 11.67 11.22
CA LYS A 142 -6.94 11.01 11.02
C LYS A 142 -6.82 9.51 10.84
N ASP A 143 -7.95 8.82 11.01
CA ASP A 143 -8.10 7.41 10.68
C ASP A 143 -8.46 7.19 9.21
N LEU A 144 -7.94 6.11 8.62
CA LEU A 144 -8.29 5.67 7.27
C LEU A 144 -9.62 4.95 7.25
N LYS A 145 -10.46 5.24 6.24
CA LYS A 145 -11.78 4.60 6.08
C LYS A 145 -11.62 3.13 5.74
N SER A 146 -10.67 2.80 4.87
CA SER A 146 -10.42 1.43 4.41
C SER A 146 -9.88 0.54 5.53
N ALA A 147 -9.14 1.08 6.50
CA ALA A 147 -8.69 0.33 7.67
C ALA A 147 -9.88 -0.19 8.51
N ARG A 148 -10.96 0.58 8.60
CA ARG A 148 -12.19 0.13 9.25
C ARG A 148 -12.86 -1.00 8.45
N VAL A 149 -12.98 -0.84 7.14
CA VAL A 149 -13.59 -1.83 6.25
C VAL A 149 -12.82 -3.16 6.29
N LEU A 150 -11.49 -3.14 6.22
CA LEU A 150 -10.66 -4.34 6.30
C LEU A 150 -10.86 -5.10 7.62
N ARG A 151 -10.98 -4.39 8.75
CA ARG A 151 -11.27 -5.01 10.06
C ARG A 151 -12.64 -5.65 10.11
N GLU A 152 -13.65 -5.06 9.46
CA GLU A 152 -15.00 -5.63 9.36
C GLU A 152 -15.02 -6.87 8.46
N MET A 153 -14.27 -6.84 7.34
CA MET A 153 -14.15 -7.98 6.42
C MET A 153 -13.45 -9.19 7.06
N ARG A 154 -12.39 -8.99 7.84
CA ARG A 154 -11.69 -10.09 8.56
C ARG A 154 -12.52 -10.76 9.68
N ARG A 155 -13.68 -10.19 10.04
CA ARG A 155 -14.59 -10.74 11.08
C ARG A 155 -15.73 -11.58 10.51
N THR A 156 -15.88 -11.63 9.19
CA THR A 156 -16.96 -12.34 8.49
C THR A 156 -16.44 -13.68 7.96
#